data_AF-A0A0H4C2G7-F1
#
_entry.id   AF-A0A0H4C2G7-F1
#
_cell.length_a   1.000
_cell.length_b   1.000
_cell.length_c   1.000
_cell.angle_alpha   90.00
_cell.angle_beta   90.00
_cell.angle_gamma   90.00
#
_symmetry.space_group_name_H-M   'P 1'
#
loop_
_entity.id
_entity.type
_entity.pdbx_description
1 polymer ?
#
loop_
_entity_poly.entity_id
_entity_poly.type
_entity_poly.pdbx_seq_one_letter_code
_entity_poly.pdbx_strand_id
1 'polypeptide(L)'
;MTTATTRRGERQISPVFVGILAVTAVTGWATWTGFAEQPGVAVFLFVTAAWIVSLCLHEYAHARTALHGGDITVGAKGYLTLNPLKYTHALLSIVLPVLFVIMGGIGLPGGAVFIERNRIRGRWRHSLISAAGPLTNVLFAAVCTAPFWLGALDGVPLEFRFALAFLALLQVTAALLNFLPVPGLDGYGVIEPWLSYTVKRQVEPFAPFGLLFVFALLWLPSVNGAFFDVIDSIMRALDVDDFSRYCGEAHYRFWQDTPEICSFGS
;
A
#
# COMPACT_ATOMS: atom_id res chain seq x y z
N MET A 1 11.81 29.59 -32.43
CA MET A 1 11.45 28.15 -32.45
C MET A 1 12.43 27.44 -31.53
N THR A 2 12.11 27.39 -30.24
CA THR A 2 13.04 26.91 -29.20
C THR A 2 12.68 25.48 -28.86
N THR A 3 13.54 24.56 -29.29
CA THR A 3 13.36 23.11 -29.17
C THR A 3 13.38 22.72 -27.70
N ALA A 4 12.24 22.21 -27.21
CA ALA A 4 12.09 21.71 -25.84
C ALA A 4 12.89 20.42 -25.63
N THR A 5 14.11 20.55 -25.08
CA THR A 5 14.91 19.44 -24.57
C THR A 5 14.57 19.14 -23.12
N THR A 6 13.36 18.67 -22.84
CA THR A 6 12.96 18.16 -21.50
C THR A 6 11.97 17.00 -21.62
N ARG A 7 12.40 15.87 -22.19
CA ARG A 7 11.51 14.69 -22.32
C ARG A 7 12.09 13.34 -21.86
N ARG A 8 13.39 13.24 -21.53
CA ARG A 8 14.01 11.93 -21.26
C ARG A 8 14.13 11.56 -19.78
N GLY A 9 14.26 12.55 -18.87
CA GLY A 9 14.42 12.29 -17.42
C GLY A 9 13.12 12.03 -16.66
N GLU A 10 11.96 12.45 -17.19
CA GLU A 10 10.67 12.34 -16.51
C GLU A 10 10.04 10.93 -16.54
N ARG A 11 10.64 9.99 -17.28
CA ARG A 11 10.11 8.62 -17.49
C ARG A 11 11.07 7.51 -17.06
N GLN A 12 12.23 7.84 -16.49
CA GLN A 12 13.16 6.81 -16.06
C GLN A 12 12.75 6.26 -14.69
N ILE A 13 12.59 4.94 -14.63
CA ILE A 13 12.39 4.21 -13.38
C ILE A 13 13.65 4.41 -12.53
N SER A 14 13.46 4.83 -11.28
CA SER A 14 14.56 5.03 -10.34
C SER A 14 15.36 3.75 -10.13
N PRO A 15 16.71 3.79 -10.14
CA PRO A 15 17.54 2.65 -9.75
C PRO A 15 17.18 2.10 -8.36
N VAL A 16 16.72 2.96 -7.44
CA VAL A 16 16.24 2.55 -6.11
C VAL A 16 15.02 1.64 -6.22
N PHE A 17 14.06 1.98 -7.08
CA PHE A 17 12.86 1.15 -7.29
C PHE A 17 13.20 -0.18 -7.96
N VAL A 18 14.12 -0.16 -8.93
CA VAL A 18 14.64 -1.40 -9.54
C VAL A 18 15.33 -2.26 -8.49
N GLY A 19 16.09 -1.66 -7.57
CA GLY A 19 16.69 -2.36 -6.44
C GLY A 19 15.64 -3.01 -5.53
N ILE A 20 14.57 -2.29 -5.20
CA ILE A 20 13.46 -2.84 -4.39
C ILE A 20 12.78 -4.00 -5.12
N LEU A 21 12.49 -3.87 -6.42
CA LEU A 21 11.93 -4.95 -7.24
C LEU A 21 12.85 -6.17 -7.28
N ALA A 22 14.16 -5.97 -7.40
CA ALA A 22 15.14 -7.04 -7.36
C ALA A 22 15.13 -7.73 -6.00
N VAL A 23 15.05 -6.99 -4.90
CA VAL A 23 14.89 -7.56 -3.55
C VAL A 23 13.61 -8.38 -3.48
N THR A 24 12.46 -7.84 -3.88
CA THR A 24 11.18 -8.57 -3.90
C THR A 24 11.26 -9.87 -4.70
N ALA A 25 11.89 -9.85 -5.88
CA ALA A 25 12.01 -11.03 -6.72
C ALA A 25 12.94 -12.09 -6.11
N VAL A 26 14.10 -11.68 -5.59
CA VAL A 26 15.09 -12.59 -4.99
C VAL A 26 14.55 -13.20 -3.70
N THR A 27 13.92 -12.41 -2.84
CA THR A 27 13.38 -12.91 -1.56
C THR A 27 12.12 -13.73 -1.78
N GLY A 28 11.27 -13.37 -2.75
CA GLY A 28 10.15 -14.20 -3.17
C GLY A 28 10.60 -15.56 -3.73
N TRP A 29 11.66 -15.57 -4.54
CA TRP A 29 12.28 -16.82 -5.00
C TRP A 29 12.85 -17.62 -3.82
N ALA A 30 13.55 -16.98 -2.89
CA ALA A 30 14.12 -17.65 -1.72
C ALA A 30 13.04 -18.27 -0.81
N THR A 31 11.90 -17.58 -0.62
CA THR A 31 10.73 -18.11 0.08
C THR A 31 10.10 -19.28 -0.68
N TRP A 32 10.06 -19.22 -2.01
CA TRP A 32 9.54 -20.32 -2.83
C TRP A 32 10.44 -21.56 -2.78
N THR A 33 11.75 -21.40 -2.95
CA THR A 33 12.65 -22.57 -3.00
C THR A 33 13.04 -23.09 -1.62
N GLY A 34 12.66 -22.41 -0.54
CA GLY A 34 13.16 -22.71 0.81
C GLY A 34 14.68 -22.53 0.92
N PHE A 35 15.26 -21.60 0.14
CA PHE A 35 16.72 -21.43 0.08
C PHE A 35 17.29 -20.77 1.34
N ALA A 36 16.49 -19.96 2.03
CA ALA A 36 16.93 -19.27 3.23
C ALA A 36 17.03 -20.24 4.42
N GLU A 37 18.17 -20.23 5.12
CA GLU A 37 18.35 -20.97 6.38
C GLU A 37 17.31 -20.58 7.43
N GLN A 38 16.84 -19.34 7.39
CA GLN A 38 15.74 -18.82 8.20
C GLN A 38 14.60 -18.37 7.27
N PRO A 39 13.55 -19.21 7.07
CA PRO A 39 12.42 -18.89 6.19
C PRO A 39 11.76 -17.54 6.52
N GLY A 40 11.63 -17.22 7.81
CA GLY A 40 11.02 -15.97 8.26
C GLY A 40 11.73 -14.71 7.78
N VAL A 41 13.07 -14.73 7.62
CA VAL A 41 13.81 -13.57 7.07
C VAL A 41 13.47 -13.35 5.60
N ALA A 42 13.35 -14.43 4.81
CA ALA A 42 12.95 -14.33 3.41
C ALA A 42 11.51 -13.81 3.28
N VAL A 43 10.59 -14.33 4.10
CA VAL A 43 9.19 -13.86 4.17
C VAL A 43 9.14 -12.38 4.54
N PHE A 44 9.86 -11.97 5.59
CA PHE A 44 9.94 -10.58 6.03
C PHE A 44 10.38 -9.63 4.91
N LEU A 45 11.50 -9.96 4.24
CA LEU A 45 12.05 -9.13 3.19
C LEU A 45 11.14 -9.12 1.95
N PHE A 46 10.54 -10.25 1.59
CA PHE A 46 9.58 -10.35 0.48
C PHE A 46 8.36 -9.47 0.72
N VAL A 47 7.67 -9.65 1.85
CA VAL A 47 6.46 -8.90 2.19
C VAL A 47 6.76 -7.42 2.30
N THR A 48 7.83 -7.04 3.01
CA THR A 48 8.21 -5.62 3.18
C THR A 48 8.56 -4.97 1.84
N ALA A 49 9.36 -5.62 1.00
CA ALA A 49 9.74 -5.07 -0.29
C ALA A 49 8.54 -4.97 -1.24
N ALA A 50 7.70 -6.01 -1.31
CA ALA A 50 6.46 -5.99 -2.10
C ALA A 50 5.48 -4.91 -1.64
N TRP A 51 5.38 -4.69 -0.33
CA TRP A 51 4.61 -3.60 0.26
C TRP A 51 5.13 -2.23 -0.20
N ILE A 52 6.44 -1.99 -0.13
CA ILE A 52 7.06 -0.74 -0.60
C ILE A 52 6.82 -0.53 -2.09
N VAL A 53 6.87 -1.60 -2.90
CA VAL A 53 6.53 -1.54 -4.33
C VAL A 53 5.09 -1.05 -4.51
N SER A 54 4.12 -1.62 -3.77
CA SER A 54 2.72 -1.19 -3.83
C SER A 54 2.55 0.28 -3.46
N LEU A 55 3.24 0.77 -2.42
CA LEU A 55 3.21 2.19 -2.03
C LEU A 55 3.77 3.10 -3.13
N CYS A 56 4.88 2.70 -3.77
CA CYS A 56 5.43 3.49 -4.87
C CYS A 56 4.47 3.53 -6.07
N LEU A 57 3.79 2.42 -6.37
CA LEU A 57 2.79 2.33 -7.43
C LEU A 57 1.55 3.17 -7.12
N HIS A 58 1.10 3.17 -5.86
CA HIS A 58 0.02 3.99 -5.35
C HIS A 58 0.28 5.48 -5.58
N GLU A 59 1.45 5.97 -5.14
CA GLU A 59 1.83 7.38 -5.33
C GLU A 59 2.07 7.72 -6.79
N TYR A 60 2.62 6.77 -7.55
CA TYR A 60 2.75 6.93 -9.00
C TYR A 60 1.38 7.05 -9.67
N ALA A 61 0.36 6.32 -9.22
CA ALA A 61 -0.98 6.38 -9.80
C ALA A 61 -1.63 7.75 -9.58
N HIS A 62 -1.51 8.32 -8.39
CA HIS A 62 -1.89 9.70 -8.10
C HIS A 62 -1.17 10.69 -9.02
N ALA A 63 0.15 10.58 -9.10
CA ALA A 63 0.99 11.44 -9.92
C ALA A 63 0.62 11.35 -11.43
N ARG A 64 0.40 10.12 -11.91
CA ARG A 64 0.07 9.84 -13.30
C ARG A 64 -1.31 10.35 -13.66
N THR A 65 -2.32 10.16 -12.81
CA THR A 65 -3.67 10.70 -13.05
C THR A 65 -3.69 12.22 -12.95
N ALA A 66 -2.93 12.82 -12.04
CA ALA A 66 -2.79 14.27 -11.95
C ALA A 66 -2.18 14.88 -13.21
N LEU A 67 -1.16 14.25 -13.79
CA LEU A 67 -0.58 14.66 -15.07
C LEU A 67 -1.61 14.63 -16.20
N HIS A 68 -2.41 13.56 -16.32
CA HIS A 68 -3.49 13.50 -17.31
C HIS A 68 -4.61 14.51 -17.02
N GLY A 69 -4.81 14.85 -15.75
CA GLY A 69 -5.75 15.88 -15.29
C GLY A 69 -5.32 17.32 -15.62
N GLY A 70 -4.04 17.52 -16.00
CA GLY A 70 -3.46 18.80 -16.40
C GLY A 70 -2.38 19.35 -15.46
N ASP A 71 -2.03 18.65 -14.38
CA ASP A 71 -0.95 19.07 -13.47
C ASP A 71 0.42 18.64 -13.99
N ILE A 72 1.04 19.52 -14.78
CA ILE A 72 2.40 19.32 -15.30
C ILE A 72 3.50 19.42 -14.22
N THR A 73 3.20 19.93 -13.01
CA THR A 73 4.21 20.11 -11.95
C THR A 73 4.68 18.78 -11.35
N VAL A 74 3.85 17.74 -11.47
CA VAL A 74 4.13 16.39 -10.96
C VAL A 74 5.33 15.74 -11.66
N GLY A 75 5.50 16.02 -12.96
CA GLY A 75 6.67 15.59 -13.72
C GLY A 75 7.96 16.26 -13.22
N ALA A 76 7.90 17.57 -12.98
CA ALA A 76 9.02 18.36 -12.48
C ALA A 76 9.43 17.99 -11.04
N LYS A 77 8.48 17.57 -10.19
CA LYS A 77 8.73 17.09 -8.82
C LYS A 77 9.36 15.69 -8.77
N GLY A 78 9.42 14.99 -9.91
CA GLY A 78 10.06 13.67 -10.00
C GLY A 78 9.21 12.52 -9.43
N TYR A 79 7.92 12.74 -9.12
CA TYR A 79 7.02 11.71 -8.59
C TYR A 79 6.73 10.59 -9.61
N LEU A 80 6.98 10.85 -10.90
CA LEU A 80 6.87 9.85 -11.97
C LEU A 80 8.04 8.87 -12.02
N THR A 81 9.07 9.01 -11.17
CA THR A 81 10.27 8.16 -11.20
C THR A 81 10.17 6.92 -10.29
N LEU A 82 9.03 6.70 -9.62
CA LEU A 82 8.82 5.60 -8.66
C LEU A 82 9.84 5.59 -7.51
N ASN A 83 10.49 6.73 -7.22
CA ASN A 83 11.52 6.80 -6.20
C ASN A 83 10.88 7.08 -4.82
N PRO A 84 10.92 6.14 -3.86
CA PRO A 84 10.39 6.34 -2.51
C PRO A 84 10.97 7.56 -1.79
N LEU A 85 12.22 7.90 -2.07
CA LEU A 85 12.94 8.98 -1.40
C LEU A 85 12.57 10.38 -1.92
N LYS A 86 11.87 10.46 -3.05
CA LYS A 86 11.48 11.75 -3.66
C LYS A 86 10.11 12.23 -3.22
N TYR A 87 9.33 11.41 -2.51
CA TYR A 87 8.03 11.81 -2.00
C TYR A 87 8.20 12.80 -0.83
N THR A 88 7.42 13.88 -0.84
CA THR A 88 7.56 15.07 0.02
C THR A 88 7.68 14.79 1.51
N HIS A 89 7.06 13.71 2.00
CA HIS A 89 7.18 13.29 3.39
C HIS A 89 7.56 11.82 3.49
N ALA A 90 8.66 11.38 2.86
CA ALA A 90 9.13 9.99 2.89
C ALA A 90 9.12 9.36 4.32
N LEU A 91 9.35 10.16 5.37
CA LEU A 91 9.32 9.70 6.75
C LEU A 91 7.89 9.34 7.21
N LEU A 92 6.91 10.21 6.99
CA LEU A 92 5.50 9.91 7.31
C LEU A 92 4.87 8.96 6.29
N SER A 93 5.40 8.94 5.06
CA SER A 93 4.77 8.27 3.92
C SER A 93 5.26 6.87 3.66
N ILE A 94 6.45 6.54 4.18
CA ILE A 94 7.09 5.24 3.97
C ILE A 94 7.61 4.69 5.28
N VAL A 95 8.37 5.48 6.05
CA VAL A 95 8.97 4.98 7.29
C VAL A 95 7.90 4.62 8.32
N LEU A 96 6.91 5.49 8.54
CA LEU A 96 5.85 5.24 9.51
C LEU A 96 4.99 4.00 9.12
N PRO A 97 4.47 3.87 7.88
CA PRO A 97 3.75 2.67 7.46
C PRO A 97 4.57 1.39 7.58
N VAL A 98 5.85 1.42 7.19
CA VAL A 98 6.73 0.25 7.29
C VAL A 98 6.97 -0.13 8.75
N LEU A 99 7.24 0.82 9.64
CA LEU A 99 7.41 0.53 11.07
C LEU A 99 6.18 -0.13 11.68
N PHE A 100 4.97 0.28 11.30
CA PHE A 100 3.74 -0.34 11.81
C PHE A 100 3.48 -1.72 11.23
N VAL A 101 3.78 -1.95 9.95
CA VAL A 101 3.76 -3.29 9.36
C VAL A 101 4.73 -4.21 10.13
N ILE A 102 5.92 -3.72 10.45
CA ILE A 102 6.91 -4.43 11.27
C ILE A 102 6.41 -4.67 12.70
N MET A 103 5.83 -3.67 13.38
CA MET A 103 5.46 -3.75 14.80
C MET A 103 4.15 -4.49 15.08
N GLY A 104 3.19 -4.46 14.16
CA GLY A 104 1.81 -4.87 14.45
C GLY A 104 1.08 -5.61 13.34
N GLY A 105 1.73 -5.84 12.18
CA GLY A 105 1.12 -6.57 11.06
C GLY A 105 -0.08 -5.88 10.40
N ILE A 106 -0.30 -4.60 10.69
CA ILE A 106 -1.37 -3.80 10.09
C ILE A 106 -0.80 -3.02 8.90
N GLY A 107 -1.36 -3.22 7.71
CA GLY A 107 -1.01 -2.47 6.51
C GLY A 107 -1.54 -1.05 6.55
N LEU A 108 -0.68 -0.04 6.66
CA LEU A 108 -1.11 1.36 6.78
C LEU A 108 -0.99 2.17 5.48
N PRO A 109 -1.84 3.20 5.29
CA PRO A 109 -1.69 4.21 4.25
C PRO A 109 -0.29 4.82 4.22
N GLY A 110 0.27 4.94 3.02
CA GLY A 110 1.31 5.93 2.77
C GLY A 110 0.76 7.33 3.02
N GLY A 111 1.52 8.15 3.72
CA GLY A 111 1.31 9.59 3.83
C GLY A 111 1.23 10.28 2.46
N ALA A 112 0.35 11.28 2.37
CA ALA A 112 -0.09 11.87 1.12
C ALA A 112 1.02 12.57 0.31
N VAL A 113 1.00 12.36 -1.02
CA VAL A 113 1.70 13.22 -1.98
C VAL A 113 1.01 14.57 -2.15
N PHE A 114 1.80 15.65 -2.09
CA PHE A 114 1.31 17.00 -2.35
C PHE A 114 1.07 17.24 -3.84
N ILE A 115 -0.20 17.19 -4.25
CA ILE A 115 -0.68 17.50 -5.60
C ILE A 115 -1.14 18.96 -5.65
N GLU A 116 -0.77 19.72 -6.69
CA GLU A 116 -1.24 21.10 -6.87
C GLU A 116 -2.67 21.12 -7.42
N ARG A 117 -3.63 20.87 -6.53
CA ARG A 117 -5.07 20.83 -6.84
C ARG A 117 -5.56 22.10 -7.57
N ASN A 118 -4.92 23.25 -7.34
CA ASN A 118 -5.29 24.52 -7.96
C ASN A 118 -5.15 24.56 -9.50
N ARG A 119 -4.40 23.62 -10.11
CA ARG A 119 -4.22 23.56 -11.56
C ARG A 119 -5.18 22.60 -12.28
N ILE A 120 -5.90 21.76 -11.53
CA ILE A 120 -6.79 20.74 -12.09
C ILE A 120 -8.22 21.28 -12.19
N ARG A 121 -8.78 21.28 -13.41
CA ARG A 121 -10.13 21.76 -13.69
C ARG A 121 -11.17 20.64 -13.55
N GLY A 122 -12.14 20.83 -12.65
CA GLY A 122 -13.34 20.00 -12.54
C GLY A 122 -13.33 19.00 -11.37
N ARG A 123 -14.45 18.93 -10.63
CA ARG A 123 -14.61 18.14 -9.39
C ARG A 123 -14.34 16.64 -9.60
N TRP A 124 -14.79 16.08 -10.72
CA TRP A 124 -14.58 14.69 -11.08
C TRP A 124 -13.10 14.32 -11.23
N ARG A 125 -12.29 15.21 -11.81
CA ARG A 125 -10.85 14.94 -11.99
C ARG A 125 -10.13 14.91 -10.66
N HIS A 126 -10.51 15.79 -9.73
CA HIS A 126 -9.99 15.77 -8.35
C HIS A 126 -10.33 14.48 -7.61
N SER A 127 -11.57 14.02 -7.72
CA SER A 127 -12.00 12.76 -7.13
C SER A 127 -11.25 11.57 -7.73
N LEU A 128 -11.09 11.55 -9.07
CA LEU A 128 -10.37 10.47 -9.76
C LEU A 128 -8.89 10.42 -9.37
N ILE A 129 -8.24 11.58 -9.24
CA ILE A 129 -6.84 11.65 -8.80
C ILE A 129 -6.72 11.08 -7.40
N SER A 130 -7.59 11.47 -6.46
CA SER A 130 -7.57 10.93 -5.10
C SER A 130 -7.97 9.45 -5.05
N ALA A 131 -8.78 8.96 -5.99
CA ALA A 131 -9.12 7.53 -6.05
C ALA A 131 -8.01 6.66 -6.66
N ALA A 132 -7.09 7.23 -7.44
CA ALA A 132 -6.12 6.47 -8.23
C ALA A 132 -5.16 5.61 -7.38
N GLY A 133 -4.66 6.16 -6.27
CA GLY A 133 -3.83 5.40 -5.33
C GLY A 133 -4.60 4.25 -4.67
N PRO A 134 -5.72 4.50 -3.98
CA PRO A 134 -6.55 3.46 -3.37
C PRO A 134 -6.94 2.35 -4.35
N LEU A 135 -7.30 2.70 -5.59
CA LEU A 135 -7.60 1.74 -6.65
C LEU A 135 -6.39 0.89 -7.06
N THR A 136 -5.19 1.44 -6.99
CA THR A 136 -3.94 0.69 -7.22
C THR A 136 -3.71 -0.32 -6.11
N ASN A 137 -3.99 0.03 -4.86
CA ASN A 137 -3.92 -0.92 -3.73
C ASN A 137 -4.97 -2.03 -3.89
N VAL A 138 -6.18 -1.71 -4.34
CA VAL A 138 -7.21 -2.73 -4.65
C VAL A 138 -6.75 -3.66 -5.76
N LEU A 139 -6.17 -3.12 -6.84
CA LEU A 139 -5.63 -3.95 -7.92
C LEU A 139 -4.51 -4.85 -7.42
N PHE A 140 -3.61 -4.34 -6.58
CA PHE A 140 -2.52 -5.11 -6.01
C PHE A 140 -3.05 -6.20 -5.05
N ALA A 141 -4.03 -5.88 -4.21
CA ALA A 141 -4.74 -6.85 -3.37
C ALA A 141 -5.40 -7.95 -4.21
N ALA A 142 -6.06 -7.58 -5.31
CA ALA A 142 -6.68 -8.54 -6.24
C ALA A 142 -5.64 -9.47 -6.87
N VAL A 143 -4.47 -8.94 -7.26
CA VAL A 143 -3.36 -9.75 -7.79
C VAL A 143 -2.79 -10.69 -6.73
N CYS A 144 -2.60 -10.22 -5.48
CA CYS A 144 -2.09 -11.07 -4.39
C CYS A 144 -3.08 -12.17 -3.99
N THR A 145 -4.38 -11.89 -4.07
CA THR A 145 -5.46 -12.86 -3.74
C THR A 145 -5.83 -13.77 -4.89
N ALA A 146 -5.53 -13.39 -6.15
CA ALA A 146 -5.86 -14.15 -7.35
C ALA A 146 -5.52 -15.65 -7.26
N PRO A 147 -4.33 -16.06 -6.78
CA PRO A 147 -4.01 -17.49 -6.72
C PRO A 147 -4.93 -18.31 -5.82
N PHE A 148 -5.49 -17.70 -4.77
CA PHE A 148 -6.36 -18.39 -3.80
C PHE A 148 -7.71 -18.74 -4.44
N TRP A 149 -8.49 -17.75 -4.86
CA TRP A 149 -9.82 -17.98 -5.43
C TRP A 149 -9.81 -18.56 -6.86
N LEU A 150 -8.68 -18.50 -7.57
CA LEU A 150 -8.52 -19.22 -8.84
C LEU A 150 -8.12 -20.70 -8.66
N GLY A 151 -7.83 -21.14 -7.43
CA GLY A 151 -7.31 -22.49 -7.17
C GLY A 151 -5.93 -22.73 -7.78
N ALA A 152 -5.14 -21.67 -7.98
CA ALA A 152 -3.82 -21.74 -8.63
C ALA A 152 -2.67 -21.92 -7.61
N LEU A 153 -2.98 -22.48 -6.43
CA LEU A 153 -2.02 -22.73 -5.37
C LEU A 153 -1.44 -24.15 -5.41
N ASP A 154 -1.92 -25.02 -6.31
CA ASP A 154 -1.39 -26.37 -6.46
C ASP A 154 0.10 -26.35 -6.81
N GLY A 155 0.90 -27.08 -6.03
CA GLY A 155 2.37 -27.11 -6.18
C GLY A 155 3.11 -25.87 -5.63
N VAL A 156 2.40 -24.86 -5.10
CA VAL A 156 3.03 -23.71 -4.43
C VAL A 156 3.56 -24.15 -3.05
N PRO A 157 4.81 -23.85 -2.69
CA PRO A 157 5.37 -24.09 -1.35
C PRO A 157 4.57 -23.40 -0.25
N LEU A 158 4.35 -24.09 0.88
CA LEU A 158 3.48 -23.60 1.95
C LEU A 158 3.92 -22.22 2.49
N GLU A 159 5.21 -22.03 2.71
CA GLU A 159 5.79 -20.77 3.18
C GLU A 159 5.51 -19.59 2.25
N PHE A 160 5.54 -19.83 0.94
CA PHE A 160 5.19 -18.81 -0.04
C PHE A 160 3.70 -18.48 -0.02
N ARG A 161 2.83 -19.48 0.20
CA ARG A 161 1.38 -19.24 0.38
C ARG A 161 1.10 -18.38 1.59
N PHE A 162 1.76 -18.67 2.72
CA PHE A 162 1.66 -17.90 3.95
C PHE A 162 2.11 -16.45 3.75
N ALA A 163 3.29 -16.26 3.16
CA ALA A 163 3.80 -14.93 2.84
C ALA A 163 2.86 -14.14 1.91
N LEU A 164 2.30 -14.79 0.90
CA LEU A 164 1.35 -14.18 -0.03
C LEU A 164 0.01 -13.84 0.63
N ALA A 165 -0.51 -14.72 1.49
CA ALA A 165 -1.75 -14.49 2.25
C ALA A 165 -1.61 -13.29 3.20
N PHE A 166 -0.47 -13.18 3.89
CA PHE A 166 -0.20 -12.03 4.75
C PHE A 166 0.02 -10.75 3.96
N LEU A 167 0.74 -10.79 2.83
CA LEU A 167 0.85 -9.64 1.93
C LEU A 167 -0.54 -9.19 1.43
N ALA A 168 -1.41 -10.13 1.05
CA ALA A 168 -2.79 -9.82 0.65
C ALA A 168 -3.59 -9.14 1.78
N LEU A 169 -3.48 -9.63 3.02
CA LEU A 169 -4.08 -9.01 4.19
C LEU A 169 -3.64 -7.55 4.34
N LEU A 170 -2.33 -7.28 4.23
CA LEU A 170 -1.80 -5.93 4.31
C LEU A 170 -2.40 -5.05 3.21
N GLN A 171 -2.49 -5.55 1.98
CA GLN A 171 -2.98 -4.79 0.82
C GLN A 171 -4.47 -4.46 0.92
N VAL A 172 -5.29 -5.41 1.36
CA VAL A 172 -6.71 -5.18 1.65
C VAL A 172 -6.87 -4.15 2.77
N THR A 173 -6.06 -4.26 3.83
CA THR A 173 -6.06 -3.29 4.94
C THR A 173 -5.69 -1.89 4.45
N ALA A 174 -4.62 -1.75 3.67
CA ALA A 174 -4.23 -0.47 3.09
C ALA A 174 -5.32 0.09 2.19
N ALA A 175 -5.92 -0.73 1.33
CA ALA A 175 -6.97 -0.29 0.43
C ALA A 175 -8.16 0.28 1.22
N LEU A 176 -8.66 -0.47 2.22
CA LEU A 176 -9.77 -0.03 3.07
C LEU A 176 -9.46 1.25 3.83
N LEU A 177 -8.29 1.33 4.48
CA LEU A 177 -7.89 2.53 5.21
C LEU A 177 -7.81 3.74 4.28
N ASN A 178 -7.22 3.58 3.09
CA ASN A 178 -7.11 4.67 2.12
C ASN A 178 -8.47 5.12 1.55
N PHE A 179 -9.51 4.27 1.57
CA PHE A 179 -10.86 4.69 1.20
C PHE A 179 -11.65 5.36 2.34
N LEU A 180 -11.14 5.37 3.57
CA LEU A 180 -11.83 6.05 4.67
C LEU A 180 -11.99 7.55 4.37
N PRO A 181 -13.19 8.13 4.56
CA PRO A 181 -13.45 9.55 4.32
C PRO A 181 -12.90 10.44 5.45
N VAL A 182 -11.67 10.19 5.88
CA VAL A 182 -10.99 10.93 6.96
C VAL A 182 -10.04 11.97 6.36
N PRO A 183 -10.08 13.23 6.81
CA PRO A 183 -9.21 14.29 6.31
C PRO A 183 -7.75 13.88 6.38
N GLY A 184 -6.99 14.05 5.30
CA GLY A 184 -5.59 13.61 5.22
C GLY A 184 -5.38 12.21 4.62
N LEU A 185 -6.45 11.44 4.43
CA LEU A 185 -6.46 10.22 3.62
C LEU A 185 -7.10 10.47 2.25
N ASP A 186 -6.82 9.57 1.32
CA ASP A 186 -7.27 9.67 -0.07
C ASP A 186 -8.80 9.62 -0.22
N GLY A 187 -9.48 8.81 0.59
CA GLY A 187 -10.93 8.68 0.58
C GLY A 187 -11.63 10.02 0.87
N TYR A 188 -11.07 10.84 1.76
CA TYR A 188 -11.53 12.21 1.93
C TYR A 188 -11.28 13.04 0.68
N GLY A 189 -10.12 12.91 0.03
CA GLY A 189 -9.82 13.55 -1.24
C GLY A 189 -10.79 13.20 -2.38
N VAL A 190 -11.43 12.02 -2.33
CA VAL A 190 -12.47 11.62 -3.29
C VAL A 190 -13.75 12.43 -3.10
N ILE A 191 -14.18 12.63 -1.85
CA ILE A 191 -15.43 13.35 -1.52
C ILE A 191 -15.22 14.86 -1.40
N GLU A 192 -14.01 15.32 -1.07
CA GLU A 192 -13.68 16.71 -0.81
C GLU A 192 -14.19 17.65 -1.92
N PRO A 193 -14.01 17.39 -3.23
CA PRO A 193 -14.48 18.29 -4.30
C PRO A 193 -15.99 18.58 -4.27
N TRP A 194 -16.77 17.72 -3.62
CA TRP A 194 -18.23 17.77 -3.51
C TRP A 194 -18.71 18.49 -2.25
N LEU A 195 -17.84 18.68 -1.26
CA LEU A 195 -18.17 19.39 -0.02
C LEU A 195 -18.31 20.90 -0.25
N SER A 196 -19.12 21.55 0.59
CA SER A 196 -19.26 23.00 0.60
C SER A 196 -17.96 23.68 1.05
N TYR A 197 -17.75 24.92 0.63
CA TYR A 197 -16.54 25.68 0.99
C TYR A 197 -16.37 25.83 2.51
N THR A 198 -17.47 26.00 3.24
CA THR A 198 -17.46 26.11 4.71
C THR A 198 -16.91 24.85 5.36
N VAL A 199 -17.37 23.67 4.92
CA VAL A 199 -16.90 22.39 5.46
C VAL A 199 -15.41 22.19 5.17
N LYS A 200 -14.95 22.48 3.95
CA LYS A 200 -13.53 22.37 3.60
C LYS A 200 -12.65 23.19 4.53
N ARG A 201 -13.00 24.46 4.73
CA ARG A 201 -12.23 25.38 5.56
C ARG A 201 -12.20 24.97 7.04
N GLN A 202 -13.27 24.35 7.54
CA GLN A 202 -13.31 23.83 8.90
C GLN A 202 -12.45 22.58 9.08
N VAL A 203 -12.35 21.76 8.02
CA VAL A 203 -11.72 20.44 8.07
C VAL A 203 -10.22 20.50 7.71
N GLU A 204 -9.80 21.45 6.88
CA GLU A 204 -8.42 21.64 6.42
C GLU A 204 -7.36 21.62 7.55
N PRO A 205 -7.56 22.28 8.72
CA PRO A 205 -6.58 22.24 9.81
C PRO A 205 -6.36 20.85 10.42
N PHE A 206 -7.33 19.94 10.26
CA PHE A 206 -7.27 18.59 10.81
C PHE A 206 -6.60 17.58 9.87
N ALA A 207 -6.39 17.92 8.59
CA ALA A 207 -5.81 16.98 7.61
C ALA A 207 -4.44 16.40 8.02
N PRO A 208 -3.49 17.16 8.61
CA PRO A 208 -2.23 16.59 9.09
C PRO A 208 -2.38 15.58 10.23
N PHE A 209 -3.48 15.67 11.00
CA PHE A 209 -3.78 14.79 12.12
C PHE A 209 -4.69 13.61 11.73
N GLY A 210 -5.09 13.51 10.45
CA GLY A 210 -5.98 12.47 9.94
C GLY A 210 -5.56 11.05 10.28
N LEU A 211 -4.30 10.73 10.00
CA LEU A 211 -3.73 9.42 10.28
C LEU A 211 -3.74 9.12 11.80
N LEU A 212 -3.41 10.11 12.63
CA LEU A 212 -3.47 9.99 14.09
C LEU A 212 -4.90 9.77 14.58
N PHE A 213 -5.88 10.43 13.96
CA PHE A 213 -7.30 10.25 14.28
C PHE A 213 -7.77 8.83 13.94
N VAL A 214 -7.37 8.28 12.79
CA VAL A 214 -7.68 6.87 12.45
C VAL A 214 -7.09 5.91 13.47
N PHE A 215 -5.86 6.13 13.93
CA PHE A 215 -5.28 5.31 14.99
C PHE A 215 -6.05 5.40 16.30
N ALA A 216 -6.40 6.62 16.73
CA ALA A 216 -7.18 6.82 17.94
C ALA A 216 -8.53 6.09 17.86
N LEU A 217 -9.14 6.07 16.67
CA LEU A 217 -10.39 5.35 16.41
C LEU A 217 -10.19 3.83 16.45
N LEU A 218 -9.14 3.30 15.81
CA LEU A 218 -8.80 1.87 15.82
C LEU A 218 -8.29 1.37 17.18
N TRP A 219 -7.98 2.27 18.12
CA TRP A 219 -7.68 1.91 19.50
C TRP A 219 -8.94 1.52 20.29
N LEU A 220 -10.12 1.95 19.83
CA LEU A 220 -11.39 1.55 20.42
C LEU A 220 -11.68 0.09 20.05
N PRO A 221 -11.80 -0.84 21.01
CA PRO A 221 -11.94 -2.27 20.71
C PRO A 221 -13.13 -2.61 19.80
N SER A 222 -14.25 -1.89 19.96
CA SER A 222 -15.44 -2.08 19.12
C SER A 222 -15.21 -1.68 17.66
N VAL A 223 -14.49 -0.58 17.42
CA VAL A 223 -14.18 -0.12 16.06
C VAL A 223 -13.11 -1.00 15.44
N ASN A 224 -12.10 -1.38 16.22
CA ASN A 224 -11.08 -2.32 15.81
C ASN A 224 -11.70 -3.65 15.35
N GLY A 225 -12.56 -4.24 16.19
CA GLY A 225 -13.27 -5.49 15.88
C GLY A 225 -14.09 -5.35 14.59
N ALA A 226 -14.94 -4.33 14.49
CA ALA A 226 -15.74 -4.12 13.28
C ALA A 226 -14.88 -3.91 12.02
N PHE A 227 -13.74 -3.24 12.14
CA PHE A 227 -12.81 -3.02 11.02
C PHE A 227 -12.17 -4.33 10.55
N PHE A 228 -11.65 -5.15 11.48
CA PHE A 228 -11.07 -6.44 11.15
C PHE A 228 -12.12 -7.47 10.72
N ASP A 229 -13.35 -7.41 11.23
CA ASP A 229 -14.47 -8.26 10.76
C ASP A 229 -14.77 -8.03 9.27
N VAL A 230 -14.70 -6.76 8.82
CA VAL A 230 -14.85 -6.42 7.40
C VAL A 230 -13.68 -6.98 6.59
N ILE A 231 -12.45 -6.85 7.08
CA ILE A 231 -11.27 -7.41 6.42
C ILE A 231 -11.40 -8.93 6.32
N ASP A 232 -11.71 -9.61 7.41
CA ASP A 232 -11.87 -11.07 7.46
C ASP A 232 -12.98 -11.54 6.53
N SER A 233 -14.10 -10.80 6.46
CA SER A 233 -15.18 -11.09 5.52
C SER A 233 -14.72 -11.00 4.05
N ILE A 234 -13.92 -9.98 3.71
CA ILE A 234 -13.34 -9.83 2.37
C ILE A 234 -12.34 -10.94 2.08
N MET A 235 -11.43 -11.23 3.00
CA MET A 235 -10.40 -12.26 2.82
C MET A 235 -11.02 -13.65 2.62
N ARG A 236 -12.03 -14.01 3.42
CA ARG A 236 -12.79 -15.25 3.27
C ARG A 236 -13.56 -15.30 1.95
N ALA A 237 -14.13 -14.18 1.50
CA ALA A 237 -14.79 -14.10 0.20
C ALA A 237 -13.82 -14.30 -0.97
N LEU A 238 -12.53 -14.02 -0.77
CA LEU A 238 -11.44 -14.23 -1.72
C LEU A 238 -10.70 -15.57 -1.52
N ASP A 239 -11.28 -16.48 -0.73
CA ASP A 239 -10.74 -17.80 -0.40
C ASP A 239 -9.36 -17.78 0.27
N VAL A 240 -9.03 -16.68 0.95
CA VAL A 240 -7.80 -16.58 1.74
C VAL A 240 -8.12 -16.95 3.18
N ASP A 241 -7.69 -18.14 3.58
CA ASP A 241 -8.00 -18.72 4.87
C ASP A 241 -7.29 -18.00 6.04
N ASP A 242 -7.93 -18.01 7.21
CA ASP A 242 -7.45 -17.34 8.42
C ASP A 242 -6.10 -17.92 8.89
N PHE A 243 -5.89 -19.21 8.66
CA PHE A 243 -4.68 -19.92 9.09
C PHE A 243 -3.44 -19.49 8.27
N SER A 244 -3.56 -19.40 6.95
CA SER A 244 -2.49 -18.92 6.06
C SER A 244 -2.09 -17.48 6.38
N ARG A 245 -3.07 -16.63 6.72
CA ARG A 245 -2.82 -15.24 7.13
C ARG A 245 -2.07 -15.17 8.46
N TYR A 246 -2.51 -15.96 9.44
CA TYR A 246 -1.87 -16.06 10.75
C TYR A 246 -0.44 -16.58 10.65
N CYS A 247 -0.21 -17.66 9.91
CA CYS A 247 1.13 -18.22 9.75
C CYS A 247 2.04 -17.29 8.93
N GLY A 248 1.50 -16.59 7.93
CA GLY A 248 2.26 -15.57 7.21
C GLY A 248 2.70 -14.41 8.12
N GLU A 249 1.83 -13.96 9.02
CA GLU A 249 2.19 -12.96 10.03
C GLU A 249 3.25 -13.47 11.01
N ALA A 250 3.11 -14.72 11.47
CA ALA A 250 4.07 -15.33 12.39
C ALA A 250 5.47 -15.44 11.76
N HIS A 251 5.55 -15.92 10.51
CA HIS A 251 6.82 -15.99 9.76
C HIS A 251 7.39 -14.61 9.45
N TYR A 252 6.54 -13.63 9.17
CA TYR A 252 6.96 -12.25 8.97
C TYR A 252 7.62 -11.66 10.23
N ARG A 253 7.09 -11.99 11.42
CA ARG A 253 7.67 -11.60 12.72
C ARG A 253 8.73 -12.61 13.18
N PHE A 254 9.70 -12.89 12.33
CA PHE A 254 10.73 -13.91 12.57
C PHE A 254 11.56 -13.74 13.86
N TRP A 255 11.54 -12.54 14.47
CA TRP A 255 12.16 -12.26 15.77
C TRP A 255 11.31 -12.69 16.98
N GLN A 256 10.10 -13.19 16.75
CA GLN A 256 9.23 -13.83 17.73
C GLN A 256 9.21 -15.34 17.47
N ASP A 257 8.91 -16.12 18.51
CA ASP A 257 8.79 -17.57 18.36
C ASP A 257 7.66 -17.91 17.38
N THR A 258 8.01 -18.56 16.27
CA THR A 258 7.02 -19.01 15.29
C THR A 258 6.27 -20.22 15.88
N PRO A 259 4.92 -20.18 15.95
CA PRO A 259 4.14 -21.30 16.46
C PRO A 259 4.44 -22.59 15.68
N GLU A 260 4.57 -23.73 16.38
CA GLU A 260 4.84 -25.03 15.75
C GLU A 260 3.80 -25.39 14.68
N ILE A 261 2.54 -24.95 14.87
CA ILE A 261 1.46 -25.17 13.89
C ILE A 261 1.77 -24.57 12.50
N CYS A 262 2.63 -23.55 12.43
CA CYS A 262 3.03 -22.89 11.20
C CYS A 262 4.33 -23.47 10.59
N SER A 263 5.00 -24.39 11.28
CA SER A 263 6.19 -25.10 10.79
C SER A 263 5.91 -26.54 10.35
N PHE A 264 4.73 -27.10 10.65
CA PHE A 264 4.26 -28.38 10.12
C PHE A 264 3.88 -28.28 8.63
N GLY A 265 4.91 -28.20 7.79
CA GLY A 265 4.80 -28.27 6.33
C GLY A 265 6.15 -28.33 5.61
N SER A 266 7.24 -28.54 6.36
CA SER A 266 8.58 -28.82 5.83
C SER A 266 8.82 -30.30 5.59
#